data_AF-A0A5K0YXI7-F1
#
_entry.id   AF-A0A5K0YXI7-F1
#
_cell.length_a   1.000
_cell.length_b   1.000
_cell.length_c   1.000
_cell.angle_alpha   90.00
_cell.angle_beta   90.00
_cell.angle_gamma   90.00
#
_symmetry.space_group_name_H-M   'P 1'
#
loop_
_entity.id
_entity.type
_entity.pdbx_description
1 polymer ?
#
loop_
_entity_poly.entity_id
_entity_poly.type
_entity_poly.pdbx_seq_one_letter_code
_entity_poly.pdbx_strand_id
1 'polypeptide(L)' 'AVKEDILWQIRGAAEKMEFEKDPHAAFALIIDGKALAYALENDVKQHFLSLAVECASVICCRVSPKQKAL' A
#
# COMPACT_ATOMS: atom_id res chain seq x y z
N ALA A 1 15.98 1.73 7.26
CA ALA A 1 16.05 0.43 6.57
C ALA A 1 14.64 -0.04 6.19
N VAL A 2 14.04 -1.06 6.81
CA VAL A 2 12.78 -1.67 6.31
C VAL A 2 11.60 -0.71 6.17
N LYS A 3 11.34 0.16 7.16
CA LYS A 3 10.23 1.12 7.08
C LYS A 3 10.43 2.16 5.96
N GLU A 4 11.64 2.67 5.82
CA GLU A 4 11.98 3.62 4.76
C GLU A 4 11.84 2.96 3.39
N ASP A 5 12.24 1.69 3.26
CA ASP A 5 12.06 0.91 2.03
C ASP A 5 10.57 0.76 1.67
N ILE A 6 9.70 0.49 2.66
CA ILE A 6 8.25 0.41 2.47
C ILE A 6 7.68 1.76 2.04
N LEU A 7 8.07 2.85 2.69
CA LEU A 7 7.63 4.20 2.33
C LEU A 7 8.07 4.55 0.90
N TRP A 8 9.29 4.18 0.52
CA TRP A 8 9.82 4.41 -0.82
C TRP A 8 9.03 3.62 -1.88
N GLN A 9 8.70 2.36 -1.59
CA GLN A 9 7.85 1.54 -2.47
C GLN A 9 6.44 2.12 -2.63
N ILE A 10 5.81 2.57 -1.54
CA ILE A 10 4.47 3.19 -1.58
C ILE A 10 4.48 4.44 -2.45
N ARG A 11 5.46 5.33 -2.27
CA ARG A 11 5.58 6.57 -3.05
C ARG A 11 5.85 6.27 -4.53
N GLY A 12 6.79 5.38 -4.82
CA GLY A 12 7.09 4.99 -6.20
C GLY A 12 5.91 4.34 -6.92
N ALA A 13 5.07 3.58 -6.20
CA ALA A 13 3.84 3.03 -6.75
C ALA A 13 2.81 4.13 -7.06
N ALA A 14 2.64 5.10 -6.17
CA ALA A 14 1.74 6.24 -6.38
C ALA A 14 2.16 7.08 -7.60
N GLU A 15 3.45 7.42 -7.71
CA GLU A 15 4.01 8.13 -8.88
C GLU A 15 3.75 7.33 -10.17
N LYS A 16 3.99 6.02 -10.15
CA LYS A 16 3.76 5.17 -11.33
C LYS A 16 2.29 5.18 -11.77
N MET A 17 1.35 5.19 -10.83
CA MET A 17 -0.08 5.26 -11.13
C MET A 17 -0.48 6.64 -11.69
N GLU A 18 0.14 7.73 -11.19
CA GLU A 18 -0.11 9.08 -11.68
C GLU A 18 0.34 9.28 -13.15
N PHE A 19 1.42 8.62 -13.55
CA PHE A 19 1.92 8.68 -14.93
C PHE A 19 1.27 7.66 -15.89
N GLU A 20 0.36 6.82 -15.40
CA GLU A 20 -0.39 5.91 -16.26
C GLU A 20 -1.38 6.70 -17.13
N LYS A 21 -1.37 6.43 -18.44
CA LYS A 21 -2.18 7.18 -19.43
C LYS A 21 -3.41 6.43 -19.88
N ASP A 22 -3.46 5.13 -19.64
CA ASP A 22 -4.65 4.33 -19.96
C ASP A 22 -5.77 4.63 -18.95
N PRO A 23 -6.89 5.25 -19.37
CA PRO A 23 -8.03 5.54 -18.47
C PRO A 23 -8.75 4.27 -17.99
N HIS A 24 -8.42 3.09 -18.54
CA HIS A 24 -8.95 1.80 -18.13
C HIS A 24 -7.94 0.98 -17.32
N ALA A 25 -6.75 1.51 -17.02
CA ALA A 25 -5.79 0.82 -16.19
C ALA A 25 -6.38 0.55 -14.79
N ALA A 26 -6.27 -0.70 -14.35
CA ALA A 26 -6.68 -1.12 -13.02
C ALA A 26 -5.47 -1.68 -12.27
N PHE A 27 -5.27 -1.17 -11.05
CA PHE A 27 -4.15 -1.56 -10.20
C PHE A 27 -4.63 -2.44 -9.05
N ALA A 28 -3.78 -3.39 -8.65
CA ALA A 28 -3.98 -4.18 -7.45
C ALA A 28 -2.76 -4.03 -6.53
N LEU A 29 -3.02 -3.79 -5.25
CA LEU A 29 -1.98 -3.70 -4.21
C LEU A 29 -1.90 -5.02 -3.45
N ILE A 30 -0.71 -5.61 -3.34
CA ILE A 30 -0.46 -6.80 -2.52
C ILE A 30 0.49 -6.41 -1.40
N ILE A 31 0.09 -6.64 -0.16
CA ILE A 31 0.89 -6.31 1.02
C ILE A 31 0.84 -7.47 2.02
N ASP A 32 1.99 -7.85 2.57
CA ASP A 32 2.03 -8.88 3.59
C ASP A 32 1.88 -8.31 5.02
N GLY A 33 1.53 -9.17 5.98
CA GLY A 33 1.28 -8.74 7.35
C GLY A 33 2.46 -8.06 8.04
N LYS A 34 3.71 -8.36 7.65
CA LYS A 34 4.88 -7.67 8.23
C LYS A 34 4.98 -6.26 7.66
N ALA A 35 4.87 -6.10 6.35
CA ALA A 35 4.87 -4.80 5.71
C ALA A 35 3.68 -3.93 6.14
N LEU A 36 2.50 -4.53 6.28
CA LEU A 36 1.28 -3.84 6.73
C LEU A 36 1.44 -3.22 8.12
N ALA A 37 2.20 -3.85 9.02
CA ALA A 37 2.45 -3.28 10.35
C ALA A 37 3.18 -1.93 10.27
N TYR A 38 4.20 -1.82 9.42
CA TYR A 38 4.91 -0.56 9.18
C TYR A 38 4.07 0.43 8.37
N ALA A 39 3.30 -0.05 7.40
CA ALA A 39 2.45 0.79 6.55
C ALA A 39 1.33 1.49 7.34
N LEU A 40 0.93 0.93 8.48
CA LEU A 40 -0.08 1.50 9.38
C LEU A 40 0.50 2.41 10.49
N GLU A 41 1.82 2.61 10.54
CA GLU A 41 2.44 3.60 11.45
C GLU A 41 2.07 5.04 11.05
N ASN A 42 1.98 5.95 12.02
CA ASN A 42 1.41 7.29 11.82
C ASN A 42 2.09 8.11 10.70
N ASP A 43 3.39 7.93 10.48
CA ASP A 43 4.17 8.64 9.45
C ASP A 43 3.99 8.06 8.03
N VAL A 44 3.54 6.81 7.91
CA VAL A 44 3.38 6.10 6.62
C VAL A 44 1.90 5.92 6.25
N LYS A 45 1.02 5.81 7.26
CA LYS A 45 -0.39 5.45 7.13
C LYS A 45 -1.15 6.21 6.06
N GLN A 46 -0.99 7.54 5.99
CA GLN A 46 -1.70 8.34 5.00
C GLN A 46 -1.25 8.01 3.57
N HIS A 47 0.05 7.82 3.33
CA HIS A 47 0.55 7.43 2.00
C HIS A 47 0.02 6.06 1.59
N PHE A 48 0.02 5.10 2.53
CA PHE A 48 -0.52 3.76 2.28
C PHE A 48 -2.01 3.78 1.96
N LEU A 49 -2.82 4.47 2.76
CA LEU A 49 -4.27 4.51 2.57
C LEU A 49 -4.65 5.23 1.28
N SER A 50 -3.98 6.33 0.92
CA SER A 50 -4.21 7.00 -0.37
C SER A 50 -3.93 6.07 -1.53
N LEU A 51 -2.78 5.39 -1.55
CA LEU A 51 -2.45 4.41 -2.60
C LEU A 51 -3.47 3.26 -2.67
N ALA A 52 -3.89 2.74 -1.51
CA ALA A 52 -4.81 1.62 -1.42
C ALA A 52 -6.21 1.95 -1.97
N VAL A 53 -6.69 3.17 -1.77
CA VAL A 53 -8.00 3.63 -2.27
C VAL A 53 -7.99 3.84 -3.80
N GLU A 54 -6.86 4.24 -4.38
CA GLU A 54 -6.70 4.36 -5.83
C GLU A 54 -6.60 2.99 -6.54
N CYS A 55 -6.27 1.93 -5.80
CA CYS A 55 -6.22 0.58 -6.37
C CYS A 55 -7.62 -0.03 -6.50
N ALA A 56 -7.89 -0.71 -7.61
CA ALA A 56 -9.14 -1.46 -7.81
C ALA A 56 -9.28 -2.67 -6.87
N SER A 57 -8.17 -3.20 -6.34
CA SER A 57 -8.16 -4.29 -5.38
C SER A 57 -6.97 -4.19 -4.43
N VAL A 58 -7.14 -4.62 -3.18
CA VAL A 58 -6.06 -4.73 -2.20
C VAL A 58 -6.09 -6.12 -1.56
N ILE A 59 -4.97 -6.82 -1.61
CA ILE A 59 -4.79 -8.16 -1.04
C ILE A 59 -3.79 -8.08 0.11
N CYS A 60 -4.30 -8.20 1.33
CA CYS A 60 -3.49 -8.33 2.53
C CYS A 60 -3.20 -9.82 2.81
N CYS A 61 -1.96 -10.27 2.59
CA CYS A 61 -1.58 -11.67 2.76
C CYS A 61 -0.80 -11.92 4.07
N ARG A 62 -0.91 -13.12 4.64
CA ARG A 62 -0.24 -13.49 5.91
C ARG A 62 -0.52 -12.56 7.10
N VAL A 63 -1.71 -11.94 7.14
CA VAL A 63 -2.14 -11.05 8.24
C VAL A 63 -2.72 -11.83 9.43
N SER A 64 -2.39 -11.39 10.64
CA SER A 64 -2.94 -11.94 11.88
C SER A 64 -4.40 -11.51 12.11
N PRO A 65 -5.19 -12.25 12.93
CA PRO A 65 -6.55 -11.82 13.31
C PRO A 65 -6.59 -10.40 13.89
N LYS A 66 -5.60 -10.03 14.72
CA LYS A 66 -5.49 -8.67 15.26
C LYS A 66 -5.38 -7.62 14.16
N GLN A 67 -4.53 -7.85 13.15
CA GLN A 67 -4.33 -6.89 12.06
C GLN A 67 -5.53 -6.74 11.15
N LYS A 68 -6.41 -7.76 11.05
CA LYS A 68 -7.66 -7.65 10.29
C LYS A 68 -8.70 -6.75 10.97
N ALA A 69 -8.55 -6.51 12.28
CA ALA A 69 -9.49 -5.72 13.08
C ALA A 69 -9.02 -4.27 13.34
N LEU A 70 -7.83 -3.90 12.85
CA LEU A 70 -7.22 -2.57 13.01
C LEU A 70 -7.67 -1.58 11.93
#